data_AF-A0A9D7PYT0-F1
#
_entry.id   AF-A0A9D7PYT0-F1
#
_cell.length_a   1.000
_cell.length_b   1.000
_cell.length_c   1.000
_cell.angle_alpha   90.00
_cell.angle_beta   90.00
_cell.angle_gamma   90.00
#
_symmetry.space_group_name_H-M   'P 1'
#
loop_
_entity.id
_entity.type
_entity.pdbx_description
1 polymer ?
#
loop_
_entity_poly.entity_id
_entity_poly.type
_entity_poly.pdbx_seq_one_letter_code
_entity_poly.pdbx_strand_id
1 'polypeptide(L)'
;MSSKPVGHLNSLDGQMTAADSAFANLRVWRDLNQNGLSEAGELSTLTSLNITSINVAASSHTITVSNGNLITDQGSYTRGDGTVGTAGEIANSADVQLATDPFHTTFTTPLTLTAQALTLPDMNGSGQVRSLREAISSNSTLATLVTQFTQATTSADRRALLDNILKEWSNISTMSTTFTGAYAGHTLTVDIQGTTSGTPEYQA
;
A
#
# COMPACT_ATOMS: atom_id res chain seq x y z
N MET A 1 -10.42 -4.39 33.29
CA MET A 1 -11.04 -3.36 32.42
C MET A 1 -11.91 -4.08 31.40
N SER A 2 -13.19 -3.73 31.38
CA SER A 2 -14.25 -4.37 30.61
C SER A 2 -14.10 -4.02 29.12
N SER A 3 -13.92 -5.04 28.27
CA SER A 3 -14.13 -4.90 26.83
C SER A 3 -15.63 -5.06 26.58
N LYS A 4 -16.29 -3.97 26.17
CA LYS A 4 -17.69 -4.02 25.72
C LYS A 4 -17.73 -4.67 24.34
N PRO A 5 -18.59 -5.67 24.09
CA PRO A 5 -18.79 -6.17 22.75
C PRO A 5 -19.51 -5.11 21.91
N VAL A 6 -18.95 -4.83 20.73
CA VAL A 6 -19.53 -3.95 19.72
C VAL A 6 -20.83 -4.60 19.22
N GLY A 7 -21.93 -3.85 19.29
CA GLY A 7 -23.30 -4.34 19.13
C GLY A 7 -23.73 -4.66 17.69
N HIS A 8 -23.07 -5.60 17.02
CA HIS A 8 -23.47 -6.08 15.68
C HIS A 8 -23.66 -7.59 15.56
N LEU A 9 -23.22 -8.37 16.55
CA LEU A 9 -23.50 -9.81 16.67
C LEU A 9 -24.63 -9.99 17.69
N ASN A 10 -25.74 -10.60 17.30
CA ASN A 10 -26.79 -10.98 18.24
C ASN A 10 -26.42 -12.26 19.01
N SER A 11 -25.36 -12.94 18.58
CA SER A 11 -25.14 -14.33 18.92
C SER A 11 -23.92 -14.52 19.83
N LEU A 12 -24.20 -15.03 21.02
CA LEU A 12 -23.20 -15.59 21.94
C LEU A 12 -22.68 -16.96 21.45
N ASP A 13 -23.01 -17.38 20.22
CA ASP A 13 -22.75 -18.71 19.67
C ASP A 13 -21.56 -18.77 18.71
N GLY A 14 -20.91 -17.63 18.42
CA GLY A 14 -19.75 -17.58 17.53
C GLY A 14 -20.07 -17.71 16.05
N GLN A 15 -21.32 -17.50 15.64
CA GLN A 15 -21.74 -17.57 14.24
C GLN A 15 -22.45 -16.29 13.78
N MET A 16 -22.08 -15.84 12.60
CA MET A 16 -22.73 -14.75 11.89
C MET A 16 -23.75 -15.34 10.91
N THR A 17 -25.04 -15.10 11.14
CA THR A 17 -26.17 -15.72 10.42
C THR A 17 -27.22 -14.69 9.99
N ALA A 18 -28.27 -15.11 9.29
CA ALA A 18 -29.38 -14.22 8.93
C ALA A 18 -30.13 -13.61 10.13
N ALA A 19 -29.95 -14.12 11.35
CA ALA A 19 -30.48 -13.50 12.56
C ALA A 19 -29.73 -12.21 12.93
N ASP A 20 -28.50 -12.04 12.45
CA ASP A 20 -27.67 -10.87 12.68
C ASP A 20 -27.97 -9.77 11.66
N SER A 21 -28.31 -8.58 12.15
CA SER A 21 -28.68 -7.45 11.29
C SER A 21 -27.62 -7.07 10.26
N ALA A 22 -26.34 -7.32 10.55
CA ALA A 22 -25.23 -7.05 9.63
C ALA A 22 -25.09 -8.09 8.50
N PHE A 23 -25.74 -9.26 8.58
CA PHE A 23 -25.55 -10.36 7.63
C PHE A 23 -26.01 -9.98 6.23
N ALA A 24 -27.15 -9.27 6.16
CA ALA A 24 -27.69 -8.76 4.91
C ALA A 24 -26.78 -7.72 4.22
N ASN A 25 -25.81 -7.14 4.93
CA ASN A 25 -24.86 -6.15 4.40
C ASN A 25 -23.58 -6.80 3.86
N LEU A 26 -23.27 -8.04 4.23
CA LEU A 26 -22.06 -8.72 3.79
C LEU A 26 -22.14 -9.06 2.29
N ARG A 27 -21.00 -8.93 1.61
CA ARG A 27 -20.81 -9.26 0.20
C ARG A 27 -19.55 -10.10 0.04
N VAL A 28 -19.57 -10.97 -0.98
CA VAL A 28 -18.37 -11.63 -1.50
C VAL A 28 -17.97 -10.89 -2.76
N TRP A 29 -16.74 -10.39 -2.78
CA TRP A 29 -16.15 -9.78 -3.96
C TRP A 29 -15.29 -10.81 -4.68
N ARG A 30 -15.52 -10.96 -5.98
CA ARG A 30 -14.65 -11.70 -6.88
C ARG A 30 -14.24 -10.76 -8.01
N ASP A 31 -13.02 -10.26 -7.94
CA ASP A 31 -12.41 -9.48 -9.00
C ASP A 31 -12.24 -10.36 -10.25
N LEU A 32 -13.06 -10.13 -11.28
CA LEU A 32 -13.11 -10.95 -12.48
C LEU A 32 -12.10 -10.48 -13.54
N ASN A 33 -11.74 -9.21 -13.50
CA ASN A 33 -10.84 -8.58 -14.47
C ASN A 33 -9.44 -8.29 -13.90
N GLN A 34 -9.23 -8.56 -12.61
CA GLN A 34 -7.97 -8.44 -11.87
C GLN A 34 -7.45 -7.01 -11.81
N ASN A 35 -8.35 -6.02 -11.78
CA ASN A 35 -8.00 -4.59 -11.74
C ASN A 35 -7.91 -4.02 -10.31
N GLY A 36 -8.31 -4.78 -9.29
CA GLY A 36 -8.30 -4.35 -7.88
C GLY A 36 -9.39 -3.35 -7.50
N LEU A 37 -10.39 -3.10 -8.35
CA LEU A 37 -11.52 -2.21 -8.13
C LEU A 37 -12.80 -3.02 -7.95
N SER A 38 -13.59 -2.71 -6.93
CA SER A 38 -14.86 -3.40 -6.73
C SER A 38 -15.97 -2.83 -7.62
N GLU A 39 -16.49 -3.67 -8.52
CA GLU A 39 -17.54 -3.28 -9.46
C GLU A 39 -18.86 -4.02 -9.20
N ALA A 40 -19.98 -3.46 -9.67
CA ALA A 40 -21.32 -4.01 -9.37
C ALA A 40 -21.53 -5.46 -9.86
N GLY A 41 -20.83 -5.87 -10.93
CA GLY A 41 -20.87 -7.24 -11.47
C GLY A 41 -20.00 -8.25 -10.71
N GLU A 42 -19.23 -7.80 -9.73
CA GLU A 42 -18.24 -8.60 -9.00
C GLU A 42 -18.65 -8.88 -7.55
N LEU A 43 -19.74 -8.26 -7.09
CA LEU A 43 -20.26 -8.36 -5.74
C LEU A 43 -21.47 -9.30 -5.69
N SER A 44 -21.38 -10.32 -4.85
CA SER A 44 -22.48 -11.25 -4.59
C SER A 44 -22.92 -11.17 -3.13
N THR A 45 -24.20 -11.36 -2.85
CA THR A 45 -24.68 -11.51 -1.46
C THR A 45 -24.40 -12.93 -0.96
N LEU A 46 -24.25 -13.12 0.36
CA LEU A 46 -24.08 -14.45 0.94
C LEU A 46 -25.22 -15.39 0.55
N THR A 47 -26.47 -14.89 0.61
CA THR A 47 -27.66 -15.65 0.21
C THR A 47 -27.65 -16.06 -1.26
N SER A 48 -27.20 -15.18 -2.18
CA SER A 48 -27.09 -15.53 -3.60
C SER A 48 -26.07 -16.63 -3.88
N LEU A 49 -25.09 -16.78 -2.99
CA LEU A 49 -24.10 -17.85 -3.02
C LEU A 49 -24.51 -19.06 -2.16
N ASN A 50 -25.74 -19.12 -1.67
CA ASN A 50 -26.24 -20.16 -0.78
C ASN A 50 -25.41 -20.30 0.52
N ILE A 51 -24.82 -19.23 1.04
CA ILE A 51 -24.11 -19.19 2.33
C ILE A 51 -25.09 -18.79 3.43
N THR A 52 -25.18 -19.61 4.48
CA THR A 52 -26.15 -19.46 5.58
C THR A 52 -25.52 -19.03 6.90
N SER A 53 -24.26 -19.37 7.13
CA SER A 53 -23.49 -18.92 8.29
C SER A 53 -22.02 -18.71 7.98
N ILE A 54 -21.39 -17.78 8.70
CA ILE A 54 -19.94 -17.64 8.79
C ILE A 54 -19.56 -17.87 10.25
N ASN A 55 -18.61 -18.78 10.50
CA ASN A 55 -18.06 -18.98 11.82
C ASN A 55 -17.03 -17.89 12.10
N VAL A 56 -17.22 -17.13 13.17
CA VAL A 56 -16.32 -16.02 13.54
C VAL A 56 -15.15 -16.46 14.41
N ALA A 57 -15.15 -17.73 14.86
CA ALA A 57 -13.97 -18.32 15.49
C ALA A 57 -12.93 -18.64 14.41
N ALA A 58 -11.73 -18.12 14.59
CA ALA A 58 -10.58 -18.39 13.73
C ALA A 58 -9.56 -19.28 14.45
N SER A 59 -8.86 -20.11 13.67
CA SER A 59 -7.66 -20.82 14.12
C SER A 59 -6.45 -20.22 13.44
N SER A 60 -5.42 -19.86 14.23
CA SER A 60 -4.17 -19.35 13.68
C SER A 60 -3.49 -20.42 12.84
N HIS A 61 -3.16 -20.04 11.61
CA HIS A 61 -2.61 -20.94 10.62
C HIS A 61 -1.74 -20.14 9.64
N THR A 62 -0.44 -20.12 9.90
CA THR A 62 0.51 -19.35 9.11
C THR A 62 1.15 -20.23 8.04
N ILE A 63 0.74 -20.06 6.78
CA ILE A 63 1.39 -20.72 5.63
C ILE A 63 1.62 -19.75 4.49
N THR A 64 2.82 -19.78 3.92
CA THR A 64 3.11 -19.08 2.67
C THR A 64 2.59 -19.91 1.51
N VAL A 65 1.77 -19.30 0.67
CA VAL A 65 1.26 -19.89 -0.57
C VAL A 65 1.96 -19.27 -1.77
N SER A 66 1.59 -19.72 -2.98
CA SER A 66 2.17 -19.25 -4.24
C SER A 66 2.27 -17.72 -4.33
N ASN A 67 3.32 -17.24 -5.00
CA ASN A 67 3.61 -15.81 -5.23
C ASN A 67 3.84 -14.98 -3.95
N GLY A 68 4.20 -15.61 -2.83
CA GLY A 68 4.59 -14.91 -1.60
C GLY A 68 3.42 -14.42 -0.76
N ASN A 69 2.18 -14.78 -1.10
CA ASN A 69 1.02 -14.50 -0.27
C ASN A 69 1.06 -15.35 1.01
N LEU A 70 0.49 -14.84 2.09
CA LEU A 70 0.46 -15.52 3.38
C LEU A 70 -0.98 -15.72 3.83
N ILE A 71 -1.33 -16.93 4.23
CA ILE A 71 -2.51 -17.18 5.07
C ILE A 71 -2.07 -17.01 6.51
N THR A 72 -2.80 -16.25 7.31
CA THR A 72 -2.49 -16.06 8.75
C THR A 72 -3.47 -16.75 9.67
N ASP A 73 -4.74 -16.80 9.28
CA ASP A 73 -5.81 -17.41 10.05
C ASP A 73 -6.78 -18.13 9.11
N GLN A 74 -7.41 -19.19 9.63
CA GLN A 74 -8.44 -19.95 8.94
C GLN A 74 -9.75 -19.91 9.72
N GLY A 75 -10.87 -19.83 8.99
CA GLY A 75 -12.24 -19.91 9.48
C GLY A 75 -13.08 -20.83 8.59
N SER A 76 -14.40 -20.80 8.77
CA SER A 76 -15.31 -21.61 7.96
C SER A 76 -16.65 -20.93 7.72
N TYR A 77 -17.37 -21.39 6.70
CA TYR A 77 -18.75 -20.98 6.43
C TYR A 77 -19.59 -22.20 6.09
N THR A 78 -20.91 -22.13 6.33
CA THR A 78 -21.84 -23.20 5.97
C THR A 78 -22.76 -22.76 4.85
N ARG A 79 -23.05 -23.67 3.94
CA ARG A 79 -24.00 -23.48 2.85
C ARG A 79 -25.36 -24.05 3.19
N GLY A 80 -26.40 -23.63 2.45
CA GLY A 80 -27.78 -24.11 2.67
C GLY A 80 -27.98 -25.61 2.43
N ASP A 81 -27.08 -26.27 1.70
CA ASP A 81 -27.06 -27.73 1.52
C ASP A 81 -26.34 -28.48 2.66
N GLY A 82 -25.89 -27.75 3.70
CA GLY A 82 -25.14 -28.29 4.84
C GLY A 82 -23.66 -28.49 4.57
N THR A 83 -23.17 -28.25 3.35
CA THR A 83 -21.74 -28.32 3.07
C THR A 83 -21.01 -27.19 3.78
N VAL A 84 -19.89 -27.53 4.41
CA VAL A 84 -18.98 -26.54 4.99
C VAL A 84 -18.05 -26.11 3.87
N GLY A 85 -18.14 -24.83 3.54
CA GLY A 85 -17.39 -24.26 2.46
C GLY A 85 -15.95 -24.00 2.84
N THR A 86 -15.08 -24.51 1.97
CA THR A 86 -13.65 -24.23 1.90
C THR A 86 -13.48 -23.08 0.90
N ALA A 87 -12.71 -22.03 1.17
CA ALA A 87 -12.57 -20.94 0.21
C ALA A 87 -11.48 -21.28 -0.83
N GLY A 88 -11.88 -21.87 -1.96
CA GLY A 88 -10.99 -22.12 -3.10
C GLY A 88 -9.96 -23.23 -2.87
N GLU A 89 -8.74 -23.09 -3.42
CA GLU A 89 -7.60 -24.02 -3.21
C GLU A 89 -7.18 -24.15 -1.74
N ILE A 90 -7.70 -23.27 -0.87
CA ILE A 90 -7.50 -23.34 0.57
C ILE A 90 -8.74 -24.00 1.17
N ALA A 91 -8.51 -25.07 1.94
CA ALA A 91 -9.55 -25.90 2.55
C ALA A 91 -10.48 -25.15 3.53
N ASN A 92 -10.39 -23.83 3.70
CA ASN A 92 -11.10 -23.01 4.69
C ASN A 92 -11.24 -21.56 4.17
N SER A 93 -12.16 -20.75 4.72
CA SER A 93 -12.04 -19.29 4.55
C SER A 93 -10.78 -18.82 5.27
N ALA A 94 -10.08 -17.84 4.73
CA ALA A 94 -8.76 -17.45 5.24
C ALA A 94 -8.65 -15.94 5.37
N ASP A 95 -7.91 -15.50 6.40
CA ASP A 95 -7.28 -14.19 6.39
C ASP A 95 -6.00 -14.30 5.55
N VAL A 96 -5.91 -13.46 4.52
CA VAL A 96 -4.84 -13.50 3.52
C VAL A 96 -4.12 -12.16 3.52
N GLN A 97 -2.83 -12.19 3.84
CA GLN A 97 -1.92 -11.11 3.53
C GLN A 97 -1.42 -11.28 2.10
N LEU A 98 -1.91 -10.42 1.22
CA LEU A 98 -1.46 -10.38 -0.17
C LEU A 98 -0.03 -9.87 -0.24
N ALA A 99 0.80 -10.50 -1.05
CA ALA A 99 2.10 -9.97 -1.40
C ALA A 99 1.90 -8.60 -2.06
N THR A 100 2.65 -7.60 -1.60
CA THR A 100 2.60 -6.25 -2.14
C THR A 100 3.98 -5.88 -2.68
N ASP A 101 4.01 -5.20 -3.83
CA ASP A 101 5.20 -4.55 -4.31
C ASP A 101 5.12 -3.05 -3.97
N PRO A 102 5.87 -2.58 -2.95
CA PRO A 102 5.84 -1.18 -2.56
C PRO A 102 6.56 -0.27 -3.56
N PHE A 103 7.21 -0.80 -4.60
CA PHE A 103 7.83 0.02 -5.64
C PHE A 103 6.77 0.73 -6.49
N HIS A 104 5.69 0.05 -6.85
CA HIS A 104 4.60 0.61 -7.66
C HIS A 104 3.53 1.25 -6.78
N THR A 105 3.33 2.55 -6.93
CA THR A 105 2.36 3.28 -6.10
C THR A 105 1.42 4.14 -6.93
N THR A 106 0.17 4.19 -6.48
CA THR A 106 -0.84 5.14 -6.95
C THR A 106 -1.35 5.91 -5.75
N PHE A 107 -1.19 7.24 -5.77
CA PHE A 107 -1.72 8.08 -4.71
C PHE A 107 -3.23 8.23 -4.87
N THR A 108 -4.00 7.92 -3.82
CA THR A 108 -5.46 8.04 -3.83
C THR A 108 -5.95 9.48 -3.90
N THR A 109 -5.08 10.44 -3.56
CA THR A 109 -5.35 11.87 -3.67
C THR A 109 -4.36 12.50 -4.65
N PRO A 110 -4.78 12.77 -5.91
CA PRO A 110 -3.94 13.46 -6.87
C PRO A 110 -3.76 14.93 -6.49
N LEU A 111 -2.57 15.48 -6.74
CA LEU A 111 -2.33 16.92 -6.61
C LEU A 111 -2.76 17.64 -7.89
N THR A 112 -3.32 18.84 -7.72
CA THR A 112 -3.62 19.69 -8.88
C THR A 112 -2.32 20.16 -9.52
N LEU A 113 -2.15 19.90 -10.80
CA LEU A 113 -0.95 20.29 -11.53
C LEU A 113 -0.93 21.79 -11.80
N THR A 114 0.20 22.45 -11.55
CA THR A 114 0.40 23.86 -11.94
C THR A 114 0.56 23.99 -13.45
N ALA A 115 0.27 25.18 -13.99
CA ALA A 115 0.49 25.47 -15.41
C ALA A 115 1.95 25.22 -15.83
N GLN A 116 2.91 25.52 -14.95
CA GLN A 116 4.33 25.23 -15.20
C GLN A 116 4.59 23.72 -15.29
N ALA A 117 4.08 22.93 -14.33
CA ALA A 117 4.29 21.48 -14.31
C ALA A 117 3.79 20.81 -15.61
N LEU A 118 2.67 21.28 -16.16
CA LEU A 118 2.11 20.77 -17.41
C LEU A 118 3.03 20.98 -18.62
N THR A 119 3.94 21.97 -18.58
CA THR A 119 4.91 22.24 -19.65
C THR A 119 6.23 21.48 -19.51
N LEU A 120 6.46 20.85 -18.36
CA LEU A 120 7.71 20.16 -18.06
C LEU A 120 7.57 18.64 -18.27
N PRO A 121 8.68 17.89 -18.44
CA PRO A 121 8.66 16.44 -18.51
C PRO A 121 7.96 15.81 -17.31
N ASP A 122 7.39 14.63 -17.50
CA ASP A 122 6.79 13.84 -16.42
C ASP A 122 7.47 12.48 -16.31
N MET A 123 7.42 11.92 -15.11
CA MET A 123 7.90 10.59 -14.80
C MET A 123 7.11 10.06 -13.60
N ASN A 124 6.72 8.78 -13.66
CA ASN A 124 6.09 8.13 -12.52
C ASN A 124 7.07 8.07 -11.35
N GLY A 125 6.58 8.35 -10.16
CA GLY A 125 7.32 8.08 -8.92
C GLY A 125 7.25 6.61 -8.54
N SER A 126 7.98 6.25 -7.48
CA SER A 126 7.98 4.91 -6.90
C SER A 126 7.91 5.01 -5.38
N GLY A 127 7.29 4.03 -4.72
CA GLY A 127 7.09 4.08 -3.27
C GLY A 127 6.33 5.34 -2.85
N GLN A 128 6.81 6.04 -1.82
CA GLN A 128 6.16 7.25 -1.33
C GLN A 128 6.53 8.53 -2.11
N VAL A 129 7.23 8.41 -3.23
CA VAL A 129 7.53 9.55 -4.10
C VAL A 129 6.42 9.69 -5.15
N ARG A 130 5.81 10.87 -5.24
CA ARG A 130 4.79 11.21 -6.26
C ARG A 130 5.39 11.34 -7.66
N SER A 131 4.53 11.36 -8.68
CA SER A 131 4.95 11.69 -10.05
C SER A 131 5.72 13.03 -10.11
N LEU A 132 6.61 13.17 -11.08
CA LEU A 132 7.46 14.35 -11.20
C LEU A 132 6.65 15.63 -11.34
N ARG A 133 5.56 15.62 -12.11
CA ARG A 133 4.70 16.81 -12.26
C ARG A 133 3.92 17.18 -10.99
N GLU A 134 3.42 16.20 -10.25
CA GLU A 134 2.81 16.47 -8.95
C GLU A 134 3.84 17.04 -7.97
N ALA A 135 5.05 16.49 -7.96
CA ALA A 135 6.16 16.98 -7.16
C ALA A 135 6.50 18.44 -7.48
N ILE A 136 6.70 18.75 -8.76
CA ILE A 136 6.94 20.12 -9.28
C ILE A 136 5.83 21.07 -8.83
N SER A 137 4.58 20.62 -8.85
CA SER A 137 3.43 21.45 -8.47
C SER A 137 3.43 21.83 -6.99
N SER A 138 4.13 21.06 -6.15
CA SER A 138 4.28 21.30 -4.71
C SER A 138 5.65 21.84 -4.28
N ASN A 139 6.67 21.81 -5.15
CA ASN A 139 8.04 22.21 -4.84
C ASN A 139 8.61 23.15 -5.93
N SER A 140 8.70 24.44 -5.62
CA SER A 140 9.22 25.47 -6.53
C SER A 140 10.72 25.33 -6.85
N THR A 141 11.51 24.77 -5.93
CA THR A 141 12.93 24.50 -6.16
C THR A 141 13.08 23.42 -7.22
N LEU A 142 12.33 22.33 -7.08
CA LEU A 142 12.27 21.27 -8.09
C LEU A 142 11.78 21.79 -9.44
N ALA A 143 10.74 22.64 -9.45
CA ALA A 143 10.25 23.28 -10.67
C ALA A 143 11.33 24.07 -11.40
N THR A 144 12.16 24.80 -10.66
CA THR A 144 13.29 25.58 -11.21
C THR A 144 14.36 24.67 -11.78
N LEU A 145 14.77 23.64 -11.05
CA LEU A 145 15.80 22.69 -11.48
C LEU A 145 15.38 21.95 -12.76
N VAL A 146 14.14 21.48 -12.83
CA VAL A 146 13.62 20.78 -14.02
C VAL A 146 13.50 21.74 -15.20
N THR A 147 13.11 23.00 -14.97
CA THR A 147 13.11 24.03 -16.02
C THR A 147 14.52 24.24 -16.58
N GLN A 148 15.53 24.42 -15.72
CA GLN A 148 16.93 24.55 -16.13
C GLN A 148 17.41 23.32 -16.91
N PHE A 149 17.03 22.12 -16.47
CA PHE A 149 17.37 20.88 -17.16
C PHE A 149 16.82 20.83 -18.59
N THR A 150 15.59 21.30 -18.81
CA THR A 150 14.99 21.37 -20.16
C THR A 150 15.65 22.43 -21.06
N GLN A 151 16.24 23.47 -20.47
CA GLN A 151 16.91 24.56 -21.21
C GLN A 151 18.40 24.29 -21.44
N ALA A 152 19.00 23.37 -20.69
CA ALA A 152 20.40 23.01 -20.80
C ALA A 152 20.71 22.41 -22.18
N THR A 153 21.68 23.00 -22.88
CA THR A 153 22.04 22.63 -24.25
C THR A 153 23.02 21.45 -24.29
N THR A 154 23.84 21.27 -23.26
CA THR A 154 24.82 20.19 -23.19
C THR A 154 24.41 19.05 -22.27
N SER A 155 24.91 17.85 -22.55
CA SER A 155 24.71 16.69 -21.67
C SER A 155 25.47 16.81 -20.34
N ALA A 156 26.54 17.61 -20.29
CA ALA A 156 27.28 17.86 -19.06
C ALA A 156 26.46 18.70 -18.08
N ASP A 157 25.86 19.79 -18.56
CA ASP A 157 25.00 20.67 -17.74
C ASP A 157 23.75 19.93 -17.27
N ARG A 158 23.13 19.12 -18.14
CA ARG A 158 22.01 18.25 -17.74
C ARG A 158 22.41 17.29 -16.63
N ARG A 159 23.57 16.64 -16.73
CA ARG A 159 24.05 15.73 -15.68
C ARG A 159 24.32 16.44 -14.36
N ALA A 160 24.88 17.64 -14.39
CA ALA A 160 25.14 18.43 -13.18
C ALA A 160 23.85 18.81 -12.41
N LEU A 161 22.69 18.82 -13.08
CA LEU A 161 21.39 19.09 -12.47
C LEU A 161 20.69 17.85 -11.91
N LEU A 162 21.01 16.64 -12.41
CA LEU A 162 20.28 15.41 -12.08
C LEU A 162 20.30 15.09 -10.59
N ASP A 163 21.44 15.20 -9.93
CA ASP A 163 21.55 14.86 -8.50
C ASP A 163 20.67 15.76 -7.65
N ASN A 164 20.63 17.06 -7.96
CA ASN A 164 19.76 18.02 -7.28
C ASN A 164 18.28 17.76 -7.59
N ILE A 165 17.94 17.41 -8.83
CA ILE A 165 16.56 17.03 -9.20
C ILE A 165 16.12 15.79 -8.42
N LEU A 166 16.94 14.74 -8.39
CA LEU A 166 16.62 13.50 -7.68
C LEU A 166 16.50 13.73 -6.16
N LYS A 167 17.36 14.58 -5.59
CA LYS A 167 17.29 14.98 -4.18
C LYS A 167 15.99 15.71 -3.88
N GLU A 168 15.66 16.76 -4.63
CA GLU A 168 14.44 17.53 -4.40
C GLU A 168 13.16 16.73 -4.70
N TRP A 169 13.21 15.84 -5.69
CA TRP A 169 12.09 14.97 -6.02
C TRP A 169 11.87 13.90 -4.96
N SER A 170 12.91 13.26 -4.44
CA SER A 170 12.78 12.27 -3.36
C SER A 170 12.36 12.90 -2.03
N ASN A 171 12.73 14.15 -1.75
CA ASN A 171 12.37 14.87 -0.53
C ASN A 171 10.87 15.16 -0.38
N ILE A 172 10.05 14.97 -1.42
CA ILE A 172 8.59 15.05 -1.30
C ILE A 172 7.99 13.84 -0.57
N SER A 173 8.77 12.76 -0.43
CA SER A 173 8.35 11.56 0.27
C SER A 173 8.09 11.87 1.73
N THR A 174 7.02 11.29 2.28
CA THR A 174 6.72 11.35 3.72
C THR A 174 7.49 10.31 4.54
N MET A 175 8.29 9.46 3.90
CA MET A 175 9.09 8.47 4.63
C MET A 175 10.09 9.19 5.53
N SER A 176 10.12 8.78 6.80
CA SER A 176 11.16 9.25 7.70
C SER A 176 12.52 8.79 7.21
N THR A 177 13.47 9.71 7.13
CA THR A 177 14.86 9.36 6.80
C THR A 177 15.46 8.53 7.93
N THR A 178 16.56 7.83 7.68
CA THR A 178 17.30 7.09 8.72
C THR A 178 17.58 7.97 9.95
N PHE A 179 17.97 9.23 9.74
CA PHE A 179 18.35 10.17 10.80
C PHE A 179 17.14 10.77 11.55
N THR A 180 16.01 10.98 10.87
CA THR A 180 14.81 11.60 11.46
C THR A 180 13.73 10.60 11.86
N GLY A 181 13.90 9.32 11.51
CA GLY A 181 12.98 8.22 11.80
C GLY A 181 13.56 7.26 12.82
N ALA A 182 14.02 6.10 12.34
CA ALA A 182 14.46 4.96 13.16
C ALA A 182 15.51 5.32 14.23
N TYR A 183 16.29 6.38 14.03
CA TYR A 183 17.33 6.82 14.96
C TYR A 183 17.13 8.24 15.49
N ALA A 184 15.92 8.79 15.41
CA ALA A 184 15.63 10.09 16.01
C ALA A 184 15.97 10.08 17.51
N GLY A 185 16.84 11.00 17.95
CA GLY A 185 17.30 11.07 19.34
C GLY A 185 18.42 10.09 19.71
N HIS A 186 18.95 9.33 18.75
CA HIS A 186 20.10 8.44 18.93
C HIS A 186 21.31 8.95 18.14
N THR A 187 22.50 8.87 18.74
CA THR A 187 23.76 9.16 18.02
C THR A 187 24.05 8.03 17.03
N LEU A 188 24.00 8.35 15.74
CA LEU A 188 24.45 7.47 14.67
C LEU A 188 25.93 7.75 14.36
N THR A 189 26.77 6.72 14.49
CA THR A 189 28.12 6.74 13.93
C THR A 189 28.07 6.02 12.59
N VAL A 190 28.20 6.77 11.50
CA VAL A 190 28.25 6.21 10.14
C VAL A 190 29.72 6.05 9.75
N ASP A 191 30.16 4.80 9.58
CA ASP A 191 31.47 4.48 8.99
C ASP A 191 31.28 4.25 7.48
N ILE A 192 31.56 5.30 6.69
CA ILE A 192 31.51 5.20 5.23
C ILE A 192 32.81 4.53 4.78
N GLN A 193 32.68 3.30 4.25
CA GLN A 193 33.82 2.54 3.75
C GLN A 193 34.62 3.35 2.72
N GLY A 194 35.88 3.65 3.04
CA GLY A 194 36.78 4.42 2.18
C GLY A 194 36.96 5.89 2.57
N THR A 195 36.21 6.42 3.54
CA THR A 195 36.43 7.77 4.07
C THR A 195 37.03 7.71 5.46
N THR A 196 38.24 8.24 5.64
CA THR A 196 38.84 8.44 6.95
C THR A 196 38.91 9.93 7.27
N SER A 197 38.90 10.28 8.56
CA SER A 197 39.05 11.65 9.02
C SER A 197 40.31 12.28 8.41
N GLY A 198 40.14 13.34 7.61
CA GLY A 198 41.21 14.04 6.90
C GLY A 198 41.27 13.80 5.38
N THR A 199 40.40 12.93 4.84
CA THR A 199 40.20 12.82 3.38
C THR A 199 39.33 13.98 2.86
N PRO A 200 39.51 14.45 1.62
CA PRO A 200 38.65 15.47 1.01
C PRO A 200 37.16 15.11 1.07
N GLU A 201 36.85 13.82 0.94
CA GLU A 201 35.50 13.24 0.99
C GLU A 201 34.88 13.29 2.39
N TYR A 202 35.69 13.41 3.46
CA TYR A 202 35.23 13.58 4.85
C TYR A 202 34.87 15.04 5.19
N GLN A 203 35.31 16.01 4.37
CA GLN A 203 35.15 17.46 4.62
C GLN A 203 34.10 18.13 3.71
N ALA A 204 33.47 17.37 2.82
CA ALA A 204 32.42 17.83 1.90
C ALA A 204 31.02 17.49 2.43
#